data_AF-A0AAV2T8J4-F1
#
_entry.id   AF-A0AAV2T8J4-F1
#
_cell.length_a   1.000
_cell.length_b   1.000
_cell.length_c   1.000
_cell.angle_alpha   90.00
_cell.angle_beta   90.00
_cell.angle_gamma   90.00
#
_symmetry.space_group_name_H-M   'P 1'
#
loop_
_entity.id
_entity.type
_entity.pdbx_description
1 polymer ?
#
loop_
_entity_poly.entity_id
_entity_poly.type
_entity_poly.pdbx_seq_one_letter_code
_entity_poly.pdbx_strand_id
1 'polypeptide(L)'
;MASSEQTTLNQMTSLNLPSLWRSHVKAWFTQAEAFFDLRKITQDSTKINYVILSLSSDLINDVYDILANKYQVYDELKAALIKRFTRSEQERITQLLFAETLGDRTPSQLLRRMQALITDNSIDTSLFRQIFYKSCHLMSVKY
;
A
#
# COMPACT_ATOMS: atom_id res chain seq x y z
N MET A 1 14.55 42.26 -10.11
CA MET A 1 14.35 41.96 -8.67
C MET A 1 13.10 41.09 -8.50
N ALA A 2 13.10 39.86 -9.04
CA ALA A 2 11.91 38.98 -9.04
C ALA A 2 12.27 37.49 -8.89
N SER A 3 13.39 37.19 -8.22
CA SER A 3 13.85 35.80 -8.01
C SER A 3 13.91 35.39 -6.54
N SER A 4 13.58 36.29 -5.60
CA SER A 4 13.70 36.04 -4.16
C SER A 4 12.40 35.56 -3.49
N GLU A 5 11.24 35.71 -4.15
CA GLU A 5 9.93 35.35 -3.58
C GLU A 5 9.46 33.94 -3.98
N GLN A 6 10.02 33.34 -5.04
CA GLN A 6 9.69 31.98 -5.44
C GLN A 6 10.44 30.91 -4.62
N THR A 7 11.60 31.27 -4.05
CA THR A 7 12.41 30.35 -3.23
C THR A 7 11.79 30.13 -1.84
N THR A 8 11.03 31.09 -1.30
CA THR A 8 10.42 30.98 0.04
C THR A 8 9.15 30.13 0.06
N LEU A 9 8.38 30.09 -1.03
CA LEU A 9 7.16 29.26 -1.10
C LEU A 9 7.47 27.76 -1.23
N ASN A 10 8.58 27.41 -1.89
CA ASN A 10 9.05 26.02 -2.02
C ASN A 10 9.79 25.50 -0.78
N GLN A 11 10.18 26.39 0.15
CA GLN A 11 10.81 26.00 1.42
C GLN A 11 9.83 25.94 2.60
N MET A 12 8.62 26.48 2.46
CA MET A 12 7.56 26.32 3.47
C MET A 12 6.77 25.01 3.29
N THR A 13 6.90 24.37 2.13
CA THR A 13 6.28 23.08 1.75
C THR A 13 7.13 21.85 2.09
N SER A 14 8.36 22.03 2.57
CA SER A 14 9.32 20.95 2.84
C SER A 14 9.13 20.19 4.16
N LEU A 15 7.99 20.38 4.84
CA LEU A 15 7.72 19.80 6.17
C LEU A 15 6.41 19.01 6.28
N ASN A 16 5.79 18.66 5.15
CA ASN A 16 4.56 17.85 5.14
C ASN A 16 4.88 16.38 4.85
N LEU A 17 4.12 15.46 5.46
CA LEU A 17 4.19 14.04 5.12
C LEU A 17 3.97 13.89 3.60
N PRO A 18 4.78 13.08 2.91
CA PRO A 18 4.54 12.77 1.51
C PRO A 18 3.20 12.06 1.35
N SER A 19 2.59 12.18 0.17
CA SER A 19 1.36 11.47 -0.16
C SER A 19 1.51 9.97 0.09
N LEU A 20 0.50 9.34 0.68
CA LEU A 20 0.55 7.91 1.03
C LEU A 20 0.76 7.03 -0.21
N TRP A 21 1.71 6.09 -0.11
CA TRP A 21 2.03 5.18 -1.20
C TRP A 21 1.21 3.89 -1.12
N ARG A 22 0.25 3.70 -2.04
CA ARG A 22 -0.60 2.48 -2.12
C ARG A 22 0.18 1.18 -2.12
N SER A 23 1.30 1.13 -2.84
CA SER A 23 2.12 -0.07 -2.99
C SER A 23 2.96 -0.39 -1.76
N HIS A 24 3.30 0.62 -0.95
CA HIS A 24 4.26 0.48 0.15
C HIS A 24 3.77 1.14 1.43
N VAL A 25 2.51 0.87 1.79
CA VAL A 25 1.83 1.51 2.92
C VAL A 25 2.56 1.28 4.24
N LYS A 26 3.12 0.08 4.46
CA LYS A 26 3.90 -0.23 5.66
C LYS A 26 5.16 0.65 5.76
N ALA A 27 5.91 0.78 4.67
CA ALA A 27 7.12 1.61 4.63
C ALA A 27 6.79 3.10 4.79
N TRP A 28 5.68 3.55 4.20
CA TRP A 28 5.19 4.91 4.39
C TRP A 28 4.83 5.19 5.85
N PHE A 29 4.17 4.26 6.55
CA PHE A 29 3.88 4.43 7.96
C PHE A 29 5.14 4.46 8.83
N THR A 30 6.18 3.69 8.50
CA THR A 30 7.50 3.79 9.17
C THR A 30 8.10 5.19 9.01
N GLN A 31 7.97 5.80 7.82
CA GLN A 31 8.42 7.17 7.59
C GLN A 31 7.56 8.20 8.36
N ALA A 32 6.25 8.00 8.40
CA ALA A 32 5.33 8.84 9.16
C ALA A 32 5.63 8.82 10.68
N GLU A 33 5.92 7.65 11.24
CA GLU A 33 6.30 7.50 12.66
C GLU A 33 7.60 8.23 12.98
N ALA A 34 8.62 8.07 12.15
CA ALA A 34 9.88 8.81 12.31
C ALA A 34 9.66 10.34 12.24
N PHE A 35 8.72 10.81 11.41
CA PHE A 35 8.35 12.22 11.36
C PHE A 35 7.63 12.68 12.64
N PHE A 36 6.68 11.89 13.15
CA PHE A 36 5.97 12.22 14.38
C PHE A 36 6.91 12.26 15.59
N ASP A 37 7.85 11.33 15.66
CA ASP A 37 8.87 11.28 16.71
C ASP A 37 9.80 12.49 16.66
N LEU A 38 10.28 12.86 15.46
CA LEU A 38 11.12 14.05 15.26
C LEU A 38 10.40 15.34 15.68
N ARG A 39 9.08 15.40 15.49
CA ARG A 39 8.23 16.56 15.80
C ARG A 39 7.65 16.54 17.22
N LYS A 40 7.88 15.47 17.99
CA LYS A 40 7.25 15.22 19.30
C LYS A 40 5.71 15.29 19.24
N ILE A 41 5.12 14.82 18.15
CA ILE A 41 3.66 14.74 18.02
C ILE A 41 3.18 13.52 18.79
N THR A 42 2.70 13.75 20.02
CA THR A 42 2.23 12.69 20.92
C THR A 42 0.71 12.49 20.87
N GLN A 43 -0.03 13.47 20.35
CA GLN A 43 -1.48 13.39 20.29
C GLN A 43 -1.97 12.58 19.09
N ASP A 44 -2.73 11.52 19.35
CA ASP A 44 -3.31 10.65 18.33
C ASP A 44 -4.24 11.39 17.37
N SER A 45 -5.05 12.32 17.87
CA SER A 45 -5.89 13.20 17.05
C SER A 45 -5.07 13.96 15.99
N THR A 46 -3.89 14.43 16.38
CA THR A 46 -2.99 15.17 15.49
C THR A 46 -2.35 14.24 14.47
N LYS A 47 -1.91 13.04 14.88
CA LYS A 47 -1.37 12.02 13.96
C LYS A 47 -2.40 11.58 12.93
N ILE A 48 -3.65 11.35 13.35
CA ILE A 48 -4.77 11.00 12.48
C ILE A 48 -5.01 12.10 11.45
N ASN A 49 -5.06 13.37 11.87
CA ASN A 49 -5.20 14.49 10.96
C ASN A 49 -4.07 14.56 9.92
N TYR A 50 -2.81 14.34 10.34
CA TYR A 50 -1.69 14.29 9.40
C TYR A 50 -1.82 13.15 8.38
N VAL A 51 -2.27 11.97 8.81
CA VAL A 51 -2.54 10.86 7.89
C VAL A 51 -3.64 11.24 6.90
N ILE A 52 -4.75 11.83 7.36
CA ILE A 52 -5.85 12.26 6.48
C ILE A 52 -5.37 13.28 5.45
N LEU A 53 -4.56 14.26 5.86
CA LEU A 53 -3.99 15.28 4.97
C LEU A 53 -3.01 14.70 3.95
N SER A 54 -2.39 13.56 4.26
CA SER A 54 -1.47 12.86 3.34
C SER A 54 -2.17 11.94 2.34
N LEU A 55 -3.48 11.70 2.49
CA LEU A 55 -4.24 10.88 1.54
C LEU A 55 -4.57 11.70 0.28
N SER A 56 -4.21 11.16 -0.88
CA SER A 56 -4.64 11.69 -2.18
C SER A 56 -6.15 11.49 -2.40
N SER A 57 -6.77 12.29 -3.27
CA SER A 57 -8.21 12.19 -3.55
C SER A 57 -8.65 10.78 -3.96
N ASP A 58 -7.86 10.07 -4.76
CA ASP A 58 -8.13 8.68 -5.14
C ASP A 58 -8.15 7.74 -3.94
N LEU A 59 -7.23 7.95 -2.98
CA LEU A 59 -7.11 7.14 -1.77
C LEU A 59 -8.29 7.37 -0.82
N ILE A 60 -8.72 8.62 -0.70
CA ILE A 60 -9.85 9.02 0.15
C ILE A 60 -11.11 8.27 -0.27
N ASN A 61 -11.37 8.13 -1.57
CA ASN A 61 -12.51 7.35 -2.07
C ASN A 61 -12.44 5.87 -1.66
N ASP A 62 -11.24 5.28 -1.71
CA ASP A 62 -11.04 3.85 -1.41
C ASP A 62 -11.10 3.51 0.08
N VAL A 63 -10.83 4.50 0.94
CA VAL A 63 -10.82 4.37 2.41
C VAL A 63 -11.89 5.24 3.07
N TYR A 64 -12.87 5.74 2.31
CA TYR A 64 -13.93 6.60 2.84
C TYR A 64 -14.73 5.91 3.95
N ASP A 65 -14.95 4.60 3.81
CA ASP A 65 -15.57 3.74 4.81
C ASP A 65 -14.77 3.69 6.13
N ILE A 66 -13.46 3.67 6.02
CA ILE A 66 -12.53 3.73 7.16
C ILE A 66 -12.58 5.14 7.77
N LEU A 67 -12.44 6.19 6.97
CA LEU A 67 -12.46 7.58 7.46
C LEU A 67 -13.79 8.02 8.08
N ALA A 68 -14.91 7.45 7.61
CA ALA A 68 -16.22 7.67 8.21
C ALA A 68 -16.31 7.11 9.64
N ASN A 69 -15.47 6.14 9.96
CA ASN A 69 -15.36 5.61 11.31
C ASN A 69 -14.48 6.54 12.16
N LYS A 70 -15.02 7.02 13.29
CA LYS A 70 -14.31 7.97 14.16
C LYS A 70 -13.27 7.24 15.02
N TYR A 71 -12.15 6.84 14.43
CA TYR A 71 -11.03 6.28 15.16
C TYR A 71 -10.51 7.30 16.18
N GLN A 72 -10.41 6.88 17.44
CA GLN A 72 -9.83 7.70 18.52
C GLN A 72 -8.34 7.40 18.72
N VAL A 73 -7.88 6.26 18.23
CA VAL A 73 -6.53 5.74 18.42
C VAL A 73 -5.83 5.63 17.07
N TYR A 74 -4.61 6.16 16.98
CA TYR A 74 -3.83 6.16 15.73
C TYR A 74 -3.54 4.75 15.23
N ASP A 75 -3.24 3.82 16.14
CA ASP A 75 -2.88 2.44 15.81
C ASP A 75 -4.04 1.67 15.15
N GLU A 76 -5.29 1.96 15.54
CA GLU A 76 -6.47 1.34 14.93
C GLU A 76 -6.65 1.79 13.47
N LEU A 77 -6.50 3.10 13.22
CA LEU A 77 -6.55 3.65 11.86
C LEU A 77 -5.40 3.08 11.01
N LYS A 78 -4.18 3.06 11.55
CA LYS A 78 -2.99 2.49 10.89
C LYS A 78 -3.23 1.03 10.50
N ALA A 79 -3.73 0.21 11.43
CA ALA A 79 -4.02 -1.20 11.17
C ALA A 79 -5.11 -1.38 10.10
N ALA A 80 -6.18 -0.58 10.15
CA ALA A 80 -7.26 -0.62 9.17
C ALA A 80 -6.76 -0.25 7.75
N LEU A 81 -5.97 0.83 7.63
CA LEU A 81 -5.39 1.27 6.36
C LEU A 81 -4.43 0.20 5.80
N ILE A 82 -3.49 -0.31 6.61
CA ILE A 82 -2.57 -1.37 6.18
C ILE A 82 -3.35 -2.58 5.67
N LYS A 83 -4.39 -3.02 6.40
CA LYS A 83 -5.21 -4.17 6.01
C LYS A 83 -5.92 -3.95 4.67
N ARG A 84 -6.50 -2.76 4.46
CA ARG A 84 -7.21 -2.42 3.22
C ARG A 84 -6.28 -2.43 2.00
N PHE A 85 -5.13 -1.76 2.11
CA PHE A 85 -4.18 -1.69 1.00
C PHE A 85 -3.48 -3.03 0.74
N THR A 86 -3.16 -3.80 1.78
CA THR A 86 -2.62 -5.16 1.61
C THR A 86 -3.59 -6.06 0.85
N ARG A 87 -4.89 -6.01 1.19
CA ARG A 87 -5.92 -6.79 0.48
C ARG A 87 -6.03 -6.37 -0.99
N SER A 88 -6.05 -5.07 -1.27
CA SER A 88 -6.12 -4.56 -2.65
C SER A 88 -4.90 -4.95 -3.48
N GLU A 89 -3.71 -4.91 -2.88
CA GLU A 89 -2.47 -5.35 -3.51
C GLU A 89 -2.50 -6.86 -3.81
N GLN A 90 -2.93 -7.67 -2.84
CA GLN A 90 -3.09 -9.12 -3.00
C GLN A 90 -4.10 -9.47 -4.09
N GLU A 91 -5.25 -8.80 -4.14
CA GLU A 91 -6.27 -9.00 -5.18
C GLU A 91 -5.73 -8.60 -6.56
N ARG A 92 -5.03 -7.48 -6.68
CA ARG A 92 -4.38 -7.05 -7.93
C ARG A 92 -3.34 -8.06 -8.42
N ILE A 93 -2.47 -8.55 -7.54
CA ILE A 93 -1.46 -9.57 -7.89
C ILE A 93 -2.14 -10.86 -8.31
N THR A 94 -3.17 -11.27 -7.56
CA THR A 94 -3.97 -12.47 -7.88
C THR A 94 -4.61 -12.35 -9.26
N GLN A 95 -5.21 -11.20 -9.59
CA GLN A 95 -5.78 -10.95 -10.91
C GLN A 95 -4.74 -10.95 -12.02
N LEU A 96 -3.57 -10.32 -11.82
CA LEU A 96 -2.47 -10.35 -12.80
C LEU A 96 -2.02 -11.79 -13.06
N LEU A 97 -1.87 -12.58 -12.01
CA LEU A 97 -1.49 -13.99 -12.12
C LEU A 97 -2.59 -14.81 -12.82
N PHE A 98 -3.87 -14.62 -12.48
CA PHE A 98 -4.96 -15.34 -13.13
C PHE A 98 -5.17 -14.95 -14.60
N ALA A 99 -5.17 -13.66 -14.92
CA ALA A 99 -5.33 -13.16 -16.29
C ALA A 99 -4.24 -13.69 -17.22
N GLU A 100 -3.02 -13.86 -16.71
CA GLU A 100 -1.89 -14.39 -17.50
C GLU A 100 -1.88 -15.93 -17.55
N THR A 101 -2.45 -16.63 -16.54
CA THR A 101 -2.65 -18.10 -16.57
C THR A 101 -3.73 -18.59 -17.54
N LEU A 102 -4.50 -17.69 -18.16
CA LEU A 102 -5.34 -18.06 -19.30
C LEU A 102 -4.53 -18.42 -20.57
N GLY A 103 -3.21 -18.20 -20.58
CA GLY A 103 -2.31 -18.68 -21.65
C GLY A 103 -1.65 -20.04 -21.35
N ASP A 104 -1.17 -20.72 -22.40
CA ASP A 104 -0.49 -22.04 -22.43
C ASP A 104 0.87 -22.11 -21.68
N ARG A 105 1.00 -21.49 -20.51
CA ARG A 105 2.26 -21.48 -19.77
C ARG A 105 2.42 -22.71 -18.89
N THR A 106 3.65 -23.22 -18.83
CA THR A 106 4.04 -24.34 -17.98
C THR A 106 4.18 -23.91 -16.51
N PRO A 107 3.99 -24.82 -15.53
CA PRO A 107 4.03 -24.49 -14.10
C PRO A 107 5.36 -23.85 -13.65
N SER A 108 6.47 -24.20 -14.31
CA SER A 108 7.80 -23.64 -14.04
C SER A 108 7.91 -22.15 -14.41
N GLN A 109 7.23 -21.72 -15.48
CA GLN A 109 7.21 -20.31 -15.89
C GLN A 109 6.38 -19.46 -14.92
N LEU A 110 5.28 -20.01 -14.43
CA LEU A 110 4.45 -19.38 -13.39
C LEU A 110 5.25 -19.19 -12.09
N LEU A 111 5.95 -20.24 -11.63
CA LEU A 111 6.79 -20.18 -10.43
C LEU A 111 7.88 -19.10 -10.53
N ARG A 112 8.61 -19.06 -11.66
CA ARG A 112 9.69 -18.09 -11.85
C ARG A 112 9.17 -16.65 -11.85
N ARG A 113 7.99 -16.41 -12.41
CA ARG A 113 7.39 -15.07 -12.45
C ARG A 113 6.84 -14.66 -11.10
N MET A 114 6.18 -15.57 -10.40
CA MET A 114 5.72 -15.33 -9.03
C MET A 114 6.90 -15.07 -8.08
N GLN A 115 8.03 -15.78 -8.24
CA GLN A 115 9.26 -15.48 -7.49
C GLN A 115 9.78 -14.07 -7.79
N ALA A 116 9.71 -13.60 -9.03
CA ALA A 116 10.08 -12.23 -9.38
C ALA A 116 9.17 -11.17 -8.73
N LEU A 117 7.91 -11.50 -8.43
CA LEU A 117 6.99 -10.62 -7.71
C LEU A 117 7.27 -10.61 -6.19
N ILE A 118 7.79 -11.71 -5.64
CA ILE A 118 8.15 -11.81 -4.21
C ILE A 118 9.40 -10.98 -3.90
N THR A 119 10.32 -10.81 -4.86
CA THR A 119 11.51 -9.97 -4.68
C THR A 119 11.17 -8.51 -4.35
N ASP A 120 9.95 -8.04 -4.67
CA ASP A 120 9.44 -6.71 -4.30
C ASP A 120 8.89 -6.63 -2.85
N ASN A 121 9.12 -7.68 -2.05
CA ASN A 121 9.06 -7.70 -0.58
C ASN A 121 7.70 -7.43 0.11
N SER A 122 6.59 -7.33 -0.62
CA SER A 122 5.25 -7.08 -0.03
C SER A 122 4.36 -8.32 0.11
N ILE A 123 4.76 -9.47 -0.47
CA ILE A 123 3.84 -10.60 -0.66
C ILE A 123 3.98 -11.66 0.44
N ASP A 124 2.86 -11.98 1.08
CA ASP A 124 2.75 -13.10 2.00
C ASP A 124 2.97 -14.44 1.26
N THR A 125 3.96 -15.22 1.71
CA THR A 125 4.30 -16.53 1.14
C THR A 125 3.12 -17.52 1.19
N SER A 126 2.18 -17.33 2.13
CA SER A 126 0.95 -18.12 2.24
C SER A 126 0.01 -17.91 1.06
N LEU A 127 -0.18 -16.66 0.63
CA LEU A 127 -1.00 -16.29 -0.53
C LEU A 127 -0.42 -16.88 -1.82
N PHE A 128 0.90 -16.79 -1.98
CA PHE A 128 1.62 -17.38 -3.11
C PHE A 128 1.34 -18.89 -3.25
N ARG A 129 1.44 -19.65 -2.16
CA ARG A 129 1.15 -21.09 -2.18
C ARG A 129 -0.29 -21.35 -2.61
N GLN A 130 -1.26 -20.61 -2.07
CA GLN A 130 -2.67 -20.79 -2.45
C GLN A 130 -2.92 -20.55 -3.94
N ILE A 131 -2.32 -19.50 -4.52
CA ILE A 131 -2.49 -19.19 -5.94
C ILE A 131 -1.82 -20.27 -6.80
N PHE A 132 -0.62 -20.72 -6.44
CA PHE A 132 0.07 -21.79 -7.14
C PHE A 132 -0.75 -23.09 -7.14
N TYR A 133 -1.28 -23.50 -5.98
CA TYR A 133 -2.12 -24.70 -5.90
C TYR A 133 -3.39 -24.59 -6.74
N LYS A 134 -4.10 -23.44 -6.69
CA LYS A 134 -5.28 -23.22 -7.54
C LYS A 134 -4.93 -23.27 -9.03
N SER A 135 -3.81 -22.68 -9.43
CA SER A 135 -3.39 -22.64 -10.83
C SER A 135 -2.98 -24.03 -11.35
N CYS A 136 -2.20 -24.79 -10.58
CA CYS A 136 -1.87 -26.18 -10.89
C CYS A 136 -3.13 -27.07 -10.98
N HIS A 137 -4.10 -26.87 -10.09
CA HIS A 137 -5.36 -27.59 -10.12
C HIS A 137 -6.16 -27.28 -11.39
N LEU A 138 -6.27 -26.01 -11.77
CA LEU A 138 -6.95 -25.58 -13.01
C LEU A 138 -6.28 -26.12 -14.28
N MET A 139 -4.95 -26.26 -14.30
CA MET A 139 -4.23 -26.90 -15.41
C MET A 139 -4.48 -28.41 -15.48
N SER A 140 -4.60 -29.10 -14.34
CA SER A 140 -4.88 -30.54 -14.29
C SER A 140 -6.31 -30.92 -14.68
N VAL A 141 -7.25 -29.97 -14.66
CA VAL A 141 -8.67 -30.19 -15.02
C VAL A 141 -8.94 -29.88 -16.50
N LYS A 142 -8.00 -29.22 -17.19
CA LYS A 142 -8.11 -28.85 -18.61
C LYS A 142 -7.55 -29.90 -19.59
N TYR A 143 -7.08 -31.05 -19.11
CA TYR A 143 -6.55 -32.16 -19.92
C TYR A 143 -7.29 -33.46 -19.62
#